data_AF-A0A381C1H8-F1
#
_entry.id   AF-A0A381C1H8-F1
#
_cell.length_a   1.000
_cell.length_b   1.000
_cell.length_c   1.000
_cell.angle_alpha   90.00
_cell.angle_beta   90.00
_cell.angle_gamma   90.00
#
_symmetry.space_group_name_H-M   'P 1'
#
loop_
_entity.id
_entity.type
_entity.pdbx_description
1 polymer ?
#
loop_
_entity_poly.entity_id
_entity_poly.type
_entity_poly.pdbx_seq_one_letter_code
_entity_poly.pdbx_strand_id
1 'polypeptide(L)'
;MCIGIPGQIVERLPDGSAKVDVCGIKRDVNLMLVGDAQIGQWVLVHVGFAMAIIDEAEARDTLDALQNMFEVEPDVGGLLFGEERG
;
A
#
# COMPACT_ATOMS: atom_id res chain seq x y z
N MET A 1 4.28 9.44 -13.07
CA MET A 1 2.92 9.39 -12.50
C MET A 1 2.90 8.20 -11.55
N CYS A 2 3.22 8.43 -10.28
CA CYS A 2 3.36 7.33 -9.34
C CYS A 2 2.03 7.12 -8.62
N ILE A 3 1.47 5.92 -8.73
CA ILE A 3 0.23 5.55 -8.06
C ILE A 3 0.58 4.98 -6.68
N GLY A 4 -0.10 5.42 -5.63
CA GLY A 4 0.02 4.82 -4.31
C GLY A 4 -0.75 3.50 -4.29
N ILE A 5 -0.18 2.44 -3.73
CA ILE A 5 -0.87 1.16 -3.59
C ILE A 5 -1.52 1.10 -2.20
N PRO A 6 -2.83 0.85 -2.11
CA PRO A 6 -3.47 0.69 -0.82
C PRO A 6 -2.99 -0.60 -0.13
N GLY A 7 -2.80 -0.52 1.18
CA GLY A 7 -2.48 -1.68 2.00
C GLY A 7 -3.02 -1.56 3.41
N GLN A 8 -3.21 -2.70 4.06
CA GLN A 8 -3.78 -2.78 5.40
C GLN A 8 -2.68 -2.87 6.46
N ILE A 9 -2.79 -2.08 7.52
CA ILE A 9 -1.85 -2.15 8.65
C ILE A 9 -2.14 -3.44 9.44
N VAL A 10 -1.14 -4.34 9.48
CA VAL A 10 -1.23 -5.63 10.18
C VAL A 10 -0.46 -5.63 11.50
N GLU A 11 0.55 -4.76 11.66
CA GLU A 11 1.38 -4.68 12.86
C GLU A 11 1.96 -3.27 13.01
N ARG A 12 2.08 -2.76 14.25
CA ARG A 12 2.76 -1.49 14.55
C ARG A 12 4.14 -1.77 15.14
N LEU A 13 5.14 -1.00 14.67
CA LEU A 13 6.53 -1.15 15.07
C LEU A 13 6.93 -0.05 16.06
N PRO A 14 7.90 -0.31 16.95
CA PRO A 14 8.27 0.61 18.03
C PRO A 14 8.96 1.91 17.56
N ASP A 15 9.45 1.95 16.32
CA ASP A 15 10.11 3.10 15.69
C ASP A 15 9.13 4.07 15.01
N GLY A 16 7.82 3.83 15.11
CA GLY A 16 6.79 4.65 14.46
C GLY A 16 6.47 4.24 13.03
N SER A 17 7.07 3.13 12.56
CA SER A 17 6.68 2.45 11.33
C SER A 17 5.61 1.40 11.61
N ALA A 18 5.06 0.80 10.56
CA ALA A 18 4.10 -0.30 10.65
C ALA A 18 4.33 -1.30 9.51
N LYS A 19 4.02 -2.57 9.78
CA LYS A 19 3.90 -3.56 8.70
C LYS A 19 2.55 -3.41 8.05
N VAL A 20 2.58 -3.14 6.76
CA VAL A 20 1.41 -2.98 5.91
C VAL A 20 1.38 -4.13 4.91
N ASP A 21 0.26 -4.85 4.85
CA ASP A 21 0.01 -5.85 3.82
C ASP A 21 -0.49 -5.16 2.55
N VAL A 22 0.33 -5.21 1.51
CA VAL A 22 0.06 -4.61 0.20
C VAL A 22 -0.07 -5.77 -0.79
N CYS A 23 -1.30 -6.10 -1.19
CA CYS A 23 -1.59 -7.21 -2.10
C CYS A 23 -0.96 -8.56 -1.67
N GLY A 24 -0.92 -8.87 -0.37
CA GLY A 24 -0.34 -10.11 0.17
C GLY A 24 1.18 -10.05 0.44
N ILE A 25 1.83 -8.91 0.19
CA ILE A 25 3.23 -8.67 0.56
C ILE A 25 3.27 -7.71 1.74
N LYS A 26 3.90 -8.14 2.83
CA LYS A 26 4.13 -7.30 4.00
C LYS A 26 5.33 -6.38 3.77
N ARG A 27 5.11 -5.07 3.92
CA ARG A 27 6.12 -4.03 3.75
C ARG A 27 6.21 -3.17 5.00
N ASP A 28 7.41 -2.77 5.37
CA ASP A 28 7.62 -1.76 6.40
C ASP A 28 7.30 -0.39 5.82
N VAL A 29 6.38 0.33 6.45
CA VAL A 29 5.89 1.62 6.00
C VAL A 29 5.96 2.62 7.14
N ASN A 30 6.57 3.77 6.88
CA ASN A 30 6.64 4.84 7.87
C ASN A 30 5.32 5.61 7.95
N LEU A 31 4.80 5.76 9.18
CA LEU A 31 3.51 6.41 9.43
C LEU A 31 3.63 7.89 9.83
N MET A 32 4.82 8.50 9.85
CA MET A 32 5.01 9.89 10.30
C MET A 32 4.05 10.89 9.64
N LEU A 33 3.77 10.71 8.35
CA LEU A 33 2.99 11.65 7.56
C LEU A 33 1.48 11.55 7.81
N VAL A 34 1.00 10.39 8.27
CA VAL A 34 -0.42 10.14 8.52
C VAL A 34 -0.77 10.08 10.01
N GLY A 35 0.25 10.05 10.88
CA GLY A 35 0.08 10.08 12.32
C GLY A 35 -0.45 8.75 12.88
N ASP A 36 -1.59 8.81 13.57
CA ASP A 36 -2.08 7.72 14.43
C ASP A 36 -2.88 6.64 13.67
N ALA A 37 -2.30 6.07 12.62
CA ALA A 37 -2.91 4.99 11.87
C ALA A 37 -2.83 3.65 12.65
N GLN A 38 -3.97 3.03 12.92
CA GLN A 38 -4.13 1.85 13.76
C GLN A 38 -4.13 0.54 12.96
N ILE A 39 -3.87 -0.57 13.66
CA ILE A 39 -3.99 -1.92 13.08
C ILE A 39 -5.42 -2.13 12.57
N GLY A 40 -5.54 -2.68 11.36
CA GLY A 40 -6.79 -2.88 10.65
C GLY A 40 -7.20 -1.73 9.73
N GLN A 41 -6.59 -0.54 9.87
CA GLN A 41 -6.84 0.58 8.95
C GLN A 41 -6.07 0.40 7.63
N TRP A 42 -6.59 1.02 6.59
CA TRP A 42 -6.01 1.02 5.27
C TRP A 42 -5.26 2.32 5.01
N VAL A 43 -4.10 2.23 4.35
CA VAL A 43 -3.26 3.37 4.00
C VAL A 43 -2.79 3.28 2.56
N LEU A 44 -2.64 4.43 1.91
CA LEU A 44 -1.97 4.53 0.62
C LEU A 44 -0.46 4.57 0.82
N VAL A 45 0.23 3.56 0.30
CA VAL A 45 1.68 3.43 0.41
C VAL A 45 2.36 3.93 -0.86
N HIS A 46 3.37 4.79 -0.69
CA HIS A 46 4.22 5.27 -1.77
C HIS A 46 5.68 5.35 -1.31
N VAL A 47 6.57 4.58 -1.96
CA VAL A 47 8.03 4.56 -1.69
C VAL A 47 8.38 4.37 -0.20
N GLY A 48 7.63 3.51 0.50
CA GLY A 48 7.87 3.21 1.93
C GLY A 48 7.23 4.19 2.93
N PHE A 49 6.39 5.12 2.46
CA PHE A 49 5.65 6.04 3.33
C PHE A 49 4.14 5.89 3.13
N ALA A 50 3.39 6.03 4.23
CA ALA A 50 1.95 6.21 4.15
C ALA A 50 1.66 7.67 3.77
N MET A 51 0.93 7.89 2.68
CA MET A 51 0.52 9.23 2.23
C MET A 51 -0.81 9.66 2.85
N ALA A 52 -1.75 8.73 2.99
CA ALA A 52 -3.07 8.98 3.53
C ALA A 52 -3.65 7.70 4.16
N ILE A 53 -4.49 7.87 5.18
CA ILE A 53 -5.37 6.81 5.68
C ILE A 53 -6.64 6.85 4.82
N ILE A 54 -7.06 5.70 4.34
CA ILE A 54 -8.25 5.52 3.51
C ILE A 54 -9.18 4.49 4.16
N ASP A 55 -10.44 4.49 3.75
CA ASP A 55 -11.38 3.45 4.16
C ASP A 55 -11.16 2.15 3.37
N GLU A 56 -11.62 1.03 3.92
CA GLU A 56 -11.58 -0.27 3.24
C GLU A 56 -12.33 -0.26 1.91
N ALA A 57 -13.46 0.45 1.83
CA ALA A 57 -14.23 0.55 0.59
C ALA A 57 -13.42 1.26 -0.52
N GLU A 58 -12.74 2.36 -0.20
CA GLU A 58 -11.89 3.09 -1.15
C GLU A 58 -10.64 2.29 -1.51
N ALA A 59 -10.05 1.59 -0.55
CA ALA A 59 -8.93 0.69 -0.80
C ALA A 59 -9.31 -0.39 -1.80
N ARG A 60 -10.50 -0.99 -1.64
CA ARG A 60 -11.01 -2.05 -2.51
C ARG A 60 -11.39 -1.54 -3.89
N ASP A 61 -12.03 -0.38 -4.01
CA ASP A 61 -12.31 0.26 -5.29
C ASP A 61 -11.03 0.57 -6.06
N THR A 62 -10.03 1.11 -5.36
CA THR A 62 -8.71 1.40 -5.94
C THR A 62 -8.00 0.12 -6.38
N LEU A 63 -8.04 -0.94 -5.55
CA LEU A 63 -7.49 -2.26 -5.90
C LEU A 63 -8.18 -2.85 -7.13
N ASP A 64 -9.50 -2.79 -7.19
CA ASP A 64 -10.29 -3.29 -8.32
C ASP A 64 -9.98 -2.50 -9.60
N ALA A 65 -9.89 -1.18 -9.51
CA ALA A 65 -9.48 -0.32 -10.61
C ALA A 65 -8.04 -0.63 -11.09
N LEU A 66 -7.11 -0.82 -10.15
CA LEU A 66 -5.73 -1.22 -10.44
C LEU A 66 -5.67 -2.62 -11.09
N GLN A 67 -6.49 -3.57 -10.64
CA GLN A 67 -6.57 -4.91 -11.23
C GLN A 67 -7.21 -4.90 -12.62
N ASN A 68 -8.25 -4.10 -12.85
CA ASN A 68 -8.84 -3.91 -14.17
C ASN A 68 -7.87 -3.25 -15.16
N MET A 69 -7.06 -2.29 -14.69
CA MET A 69 -5.97 -1.71 -15.48
C MET A 69 -4.82 -2.70 -15.73
N PHE A 70 -4.59 -3.65 -14.83
CA PHE A 70 -3.60 -4.71 -14.99
C PHE A 70 -3.97 -5.72 -16.08
N GLU A 71 -5.27 -6.00 -16.26
CA GLU A 71 -5.76 -6.95 -17.27
C GLU A 71 -5.50 -6.47 -18.71
N VAL A 72 -5.29 -5.17 -18.93
CA VAL A 72 -5.06 -4.58 -20.26
C VAL A 72 -3.59 -4.42 -20.63
N GLU A 73 -2.65 -4.38 -19.67
CA GLU A 73 -1.20 -4.31 -19.95
C GLU A 73 -0.36 -5.14 -18.95
N PRO A 74 0.34 -6.22 -19.37
CA PRO A 74 1.10 -7.11 -18.47
C PRO A 74 2.39 -6.51 -17.88
N ASP A 75 2.71 -5.24 -18.15
CA ASP A 75 3.94 -4.57 -17.70
C ASP A 75 3.84 -3.99 -16.27
N VAL A 76 2.63 -3.84 -15.73
CA VAL A 76 2.40 -3.29 -14.37
C VAL A 76 2.75 -4.26 -13.22
N GLY A 77 3.21 -5.47 -13.53
CA GLY A 77 3.71 -6.43 -12.53
C GLY A 77 4.86 -5.87 -11.70
N GLY A 78 5.74 -5.08 -12.30
CA GLY A 78 6.84 -4.41 -11.58
C GLY A 78 6.36 -3.33 -10.59
N LEU A 79 5.20 -2.72 -10.86
CA LEU A 79 4.66 -1.64 -10.02
C LEU A 79 3.92 -2.17 -8.78
N LEU A 80 3.24 -3.32 -8.92
CA LEU A 80 2.44 -3.95 -7.85
C LEU A 80 3.27 -4.87 -6.95
N PHE A 81 4.17 -5.64 -7.55
CA PHE A 81 4.98 -6.61 -6.81
C PHE A 81 6.32 -6.02 -6.35
N GLY A 82 6.66 -4.81 -6.78
CA GLY A 82 7.95 -4.19 -6.50
C GLY A 82 9.01 -4.82 -7.41
N GLU A 83 9.65 -3.97 -8.19
CA GLU A 83 10.82 -4.35 -8.96
C GLU A 83 11.95 -4.79 -8.01
N GLU A 84 12.06 -6.10 -7.77
CA GLU A 84 13.20 -6.72 -7.09
C GLU A 84 14.36 -7.02 -8.06
N ARG A 85 14.62 -6.16 -9.05
CA ARG A 85 15.68 -6.41 -10.03
C ARG A 85 16.93 -5.57 -9.75
N GLY A 86 17.87 -6.21 -9.04
CA GLY A 86 19.32 -6.18 -9.36
C GLY A 86 20.12 -4.97 -8.91
#